data_AF-A0A8T9BNM7-F1
#
_entry.id   AF-A0A8T9BNM7-F1
#
_cell.length_a   1.000
_cell.length_b   1.000
_cell.length_c   1.000
_cell.angle_alpha   90.00
_cell.angle_beta   90.00
_cell.angle_gamma   90.00
#
_symmetry.space_group_name_H-M   'P 1'
#
loop_
_entity.id
_entity.type
_entity.pdbx_description
1 polymer ?
#
loop_
_entity_poly.entity_id
_entity_poly.type
_entity_poly.pdbx_seq_one_letter_code
_entity_poly.pdbx_strand_id
1 'polypeptide(L)'
;MAALISRLPRLESRNLALVGTSIATTLALVAITRYAFHTIPPKTIPSPRTVVLSTLSKEEQDALPYPPDVFPGARDVASPYGVFRAYEFGPEHGRKVLLIHGISTPCLSLGGIANALVSKGCRVLLLDLWGRGYSDSVDLPHDARLYTSQILLAITSSPLSWTPEGFSIIGYSLGGGIAADFASSFPGLVKGLVLLAPSGLVRTKHFGWQGRLLYSGLLPASLLEALVRRRLGGASSNASSVKQDDLEKAVQEEVMGNSSQGFDSTFLNKDRPGVTVGGATDWQLANHEGFVRSFVSSIRFASIEYVQGRWRNLGRLSEKVIIMAGDTDPIIIADELHKDSKEEIGADKVEFKVIGGGHEFPIARPDEVVEEIVRIWGI
;
A
#
# COMPACT_ATOMS: atom_id res chain seq x y z
N MET A 1 -9.72 -38.62 -21.30
CA MET A 1 -8.82 -37.83 -22.18
C MET A 1 -8.87 -38.22 -23.65
N ALA A 2 -8.93 -39.51 -24.01
CA ALA A 2 -8.96 -39.93 -25.42
C ALA A 2 -10.19 -39.43 -26.22
N ALA A 3 -11.37 -39.32 -25.60
CA ALA A 3 -12.58 -38.87 -26.29
C ALA A 3 -12.61 -37.36 -26.62
N LEU A 4 -11.87 -36.52 -25.87
CA LEU A 4 -11.85 -35.06 -26.08
C LEU A 4 -10.92 -34.66 -27.24
N ILE A 5 -9.85 -35.44 -27.46
CA ILE A 5 -8.89 -35.22 -28.56
C ILE A 5 -9.52 -35.54 -29.93
N SER A 6 -10.51 -36.45 -29.98
CA SER A 6 -11.19 -36.84 -31.22
C SER A 6 -12.19 -35.83 -31.79
N ARG A 7 -12.54 -34.78 -31.02
CA ARG A 7 -13.51 -33.75 -31.41
C ARG A 7 -12.87 -32.40 -31.79
N LEU A 8 -11.55 -32.30 -31.73
CA LEU A 8 -10.85 -31.13 -32.26
C LEU A 8 -10.79 -31.26 -33.78
N PRO A 9 -11.18 -30.25 -34.56
CA PRO A 9 -11.02 -30.29 -36.01
C PRO A 9 -9.55 -30.56 -36.32
N ARG A 10 -9.27 -31.55 -37.18
CA ARG A 10 -7.91 -31.80 -37.67
C ARG A 10 -7.44 -30.53 -38.37
N LEU A 11 -6.65 -29.72 -37.66
CA LEU A 11 -6.00 -28.56 -38.24
C LEU A 11 -5.12 -29.07 -39.36
N GLU A 12 -5.42 -28.67 -40.60
CA GLU A 12 -4.55 -28.94 -41.74
C GLU A 12 -3.14 -28.46 -41.41
N SER A 13 -2.11 -29.14 -41.95
CA SER A 13 -0.70 -28.81 -41.72
C SER A 13 -0.37 -27.33 -42.02
N ARG A 14 -1.11 -26.70 -42.95
CA ARG A 14 -1.04 -25.24 -43.19
C ARG A 14 -1.52 -24.39 -42.02
N ASN A 15 -2.59 -24.79 -41.34
CA ASN A 15 -3.12 -24.08 -40.16
C ASN A 15 -2.19 -24.24 -38.94
N LEU A 16 -1.55 -25.41 -38.81
CA LEU A 16 -0.50 -25.64 -37.80
C LEU A 16 0.73 -24.74 -38.03
N ALA A 17 1.18 -24.62 -39.28
CA ALA A 17 2.27 -23.71 -39.63
C ALA A 17 1.88 -22.25 -39.35
N LEU A 18 0.66 -21.84 -39.71
CA LEU A 18 0.16 -20.48 -39.49
C LEU A 18 0.07 -20.14 -38.00
N VAL A 19 -0.52 -21.03 -37.20
CA VAL A 19 -0.60 -20.89 -35.73
C VAL A 19 0.81 -20.87 -35.12
N GLY A 20 1.71 -21.74 -35.57
CA GLY A 20 3.10 -21.77 -35.12
C GLY A 20 3.85 -20.47 -35.42
N THR A 21 3.69 -19.92 -36.63
CA THR A 21 4.28 -18.63 -37.00
C THR A 21 3.68 -17.48 -36.22
N SER A 22 2.37 -17.48 -35.95
CA SER A 22 1.72 -16.46 -35.12
C SER A 22 2.26 -16.48 -33.69
N ILE A 23 2.34 -17.66 -33.06
CA ILE A 23 2.91 -17.82 -31.71
C ILE A 23 4.37 -17.35 -31.67
N ALA A 24 5.18 -17.78 -32.63
CA ALA A 24 6.59 -17.40 -32.70
C ALA A 24 6.77 -15.88 -32.91
N THR A 25 5.94 -15.27 -33.77
CA THR A 25 5.96 -13.82 -34.02
C THR A 25 5.51 -13.05 -32.79
N THR A 26 4.46 -13.49 -32.09
CA THR A 26 4.00 -12.86 -30.84
C THR A 26 5.08 -12.96 -29.76
N LEU A 27 5.70 -14.13 -29.57
CA LEU A 27 6.79 -14.29 -28.60
C LEU A 27 8.02 -13.45 -28.95
N ALA A 28 8.38 -13.39 -30.24
CA ALA A 28 9.48 -12.56 -30.71
C ALA A 28 9.17 -11.08 -30.52
N LEU A 29 7.95 -10.63 -30.81
CA LEU A 29 7.53 -9.25 -30.58
C LEU A 29 7.56 -8.92 -29.08
N VAL A 30 7.02 -9.77 -28.22
CA VAL A 30 7.09 -9.60 -26.76
C VAL A 30 8.53 -9.52 -26.27
N ALA A 31 9.42 -10.38 -26.79
CA ALA A 31 10.84 -10.38 -26.44
C ALA A 31 11.56 -9.11 -26.93
N ILE A 32 11.33 -8.70 -28.18
CA ILE A 32 11.89 -7.48 -28.77
C ILE A 32 11.37 -6.24 -28.04
N THR A 33 10.07 -6.17 -27.74
CA THR A 33 9.50 -5.08 -26.93
C THR A 33 10.12 -5.08 -25.53
N ARG A 34 10.22 -6.23 -24.86
CA ARG A 34 10.89 -6.32 -23.55
C ARG A 34 12.33 -5.85 -23.60
N TYR A 35 13.07 -6.18 -24.66
CA TYR A 35 14.47 -5.81 -24.84
C TYR A 35 14.64 -4.33 -25.23
N ALA A 36 13.90 -3.85 -26.22
CA ALA A 36 13.97 -2.48 -26.73
C ALA A 36 13.52 -1.44 -25.70
N PHE A 37 12.65 -1.83 -24.77
CA PHE A 37 12.22 -0.99 -23.65
C PHE A 37 12.88 -1.40 -22.31
N HIS A 38 13.92 -2.24 -22.33
CA HIS A 38 14.72 -2.56 -21.15
C HIS A 38 15.70 -1.41 -20.88
N THR A 39 15.32 -0.46 -20.04
CA THR A 39 16.28 0.49 -19.46
C THR A 39 16.90 -0.15 -18.21
N ILE A 40 18.24 -0.11 -18.09
CA ILE A 40 18.89 -0.38 -16.80
C ILE A 40 18.46 0.76 -15.89
N PRO A 41 17.63 0.53 -14.87
CA PRO A 41 17.08 1.63 -14.11
C PRO A 41 18.19 2.29 -13.29
N PRO A 42 18.08 3.60 -12.98
CA PRO A 42 18.89 4.17 -11.92
C PRO A 42 18.66 3.34 -10.64
N LYS A 43 19.75 2.99 -9.92
CA LYS A 43 19.69 2.15 -8.71
C LYS A 43 18.67 2.67 -7.67
N THR A 44 18.48 3.98 -7.64
CA THR A 44 17.55 4.69 -6.77
C THR A 44 17.11 5.99 -7.46
N ILE A 45 15.82 6.30 -7.40
CA ILE A 45 15.26 7.60 -7.80
C ILE A 45 15.10 8.45 -6.53
N PRO A 46 15.78 9.60 -6.42
CA PRO A 46 15.71 10.44 -5.23
C PRO A 46 14.29 10.94 -4.95
N SER A 47 13.96 11.06 -3.67
CA SER A 47 12.72 11.65 -3.18
C SER A 47 12.66 13.18 -3.39
N PRO A 48 11.44 13.78 -3.32
CA PRO A 48 11.28 15.24 -3.33
C PRO A 48 12.09 15.96 -2.26
N ARG A 49 12.54 15.26 -1.22
CA ARG A 49 13.42 15.81 -0.19
C ARG A 49 14.70 16.42 -0.76
N THR A 50 15.36 15.74 -1.68
CA THR A 50 16.64 16.21 -2.23
C THR A 50 16.45 17.17 -3.39
N VAL A 51 15.35 17.01 -4.14
CA VAL A 51 15.14 17.68 -5.42
C VAL A 51 14.24 18.92 -5.30
N VAL A 52 13.28 18.90 -4.37
CA VAL A 52 12.28 19.97 -4.19
C VAL A 52 12.52 20.74 -2.90
N LEU A 53 12.65 20.07 -1.74
CA LEU A 53 12.81 20.81 -0.48
C LEU A 53 14.09 21.64 -0.41
N SER A 54 15.15 21.20 -1.09
CA SER A 54 16.43 21.90 -1.13
C SER A 54 16.35 23.27 -1.82
N THR A 55 15.30 23.52 -2.61
CA THR A 55 15.11 24.76 -3.36
C THR A 55 14.08 25.71 -2.74
N LEU A 56 13.35 25.27 -1.71
CA LEU A 56 12.24 26.02 -1.11
C LEU A 56 12.65 26.69 0.21
N SER A 57 12.14 27.90 0.45
CA SER A 57 12.22 28.57 1.75
C SER A 57 11.43 27.80 2.82
N LYS A 58 11.63 28.11 4.10
CA LYS A 58 10.90 27.44 5.19
C LYS A 58 9.39 27.69 5.08
N GLU A 59 9.01 28.92 4.77
CA GLU A 59 7.61 29.33 4.57
C GLU A 59 6.97 28.60 3.39
N GLU A 60 7.71 28.41 2.30
CA GLU A 60 7.25 27.63 1.13
C GLU A 60 7.10 26.14 1.47
N GLN A 61 8.03 25.58 2.24
CA GLN A 61 7.94 24.19 2.72
C GLN A 61 6.73 23.97 3.64
N ASP A 62 6.44 24.93 4.51
CA ASP A 62 5.32 24.86 5.45
C ASP A 62 3.96 24.99 4.75
N ALA A 63 3.93 25.63 3.58
CA ALA A 63 2.76 25.77 2.73
C ALA A 63 2.49 24.56 1.81
N LEU A 64 3.39 23.56 1.78
CA LEU A 64 3.19 22.37 0.94
C LEU A 64 1.96 21.55 1.38
N PRO A 65 1.28 20.85 0.46
CA PRO A 65 0.22 19.90 0.81
C PRO A 65 0.71 18.77 1.73
N TYR A 66 2.01 18.46 1.70
CA TYR A 66 2.66 17.55 2.64
C TYR A 66 3.93 18.21 3.20
N PRO A 67 3.85 19.00 4.29
CA PRO A 67 5.01 19.66 4.86
C PRO A 67 6.02 18.65 5.43
N PRO A 68 7.34 18.88 5.27
CA PRO A 68 8.35 17.93 5.72
C PRO A 68 8.39 17.74 7.24
N ASP A 69 7.91 18.71 8.00
CA ASP A 69 7.85 18.73 9.47
C ASP A 69 6.42 18.54 10.01
N VAL A 70 5.53 17.93 9.21
CA VAL A 70 4.12 17.76 9.60
C VAL A 70 3.93 16.99 10.91
N PHE A 71 4.89 16.14 11.28
CA PHE A 71 4.95 15.50 12.59
C PHE A 71 6.30 15.76 13.28
N PRO A 72 6.34 15.75 14.63
CA PRO A 72 7.59 15.84 15.37
C PRO A 72 8.51 14.64 15.11
N GLY A 73 9.81 14.84 15.38
CA GLY A 73 10.79 13.76 15.29
C GLY A 73 11.05 13.24 13.88
N ALA A 74 10.83 14.09 12.87
CA ALA A 74 11.16 13.79 11.49
C ALA A 74 12.64 13.43 11.35
N ARG A 75 12.93 12.31 10.67
CA ARG A 75 14.27 11.85 10.38
C ARG A 75 14.36 11.18 9.03
N ASP A 76 15.53 11.31 8.42
CA ASP A 76 15.88 10.59 7.21
C ASP A 76 16.77 9.40 7.57
N VAL A 77 16.28 8.20 7.30
CA VAL A 77 16.98 6.96 7.64
C VAL A 77 17.74 6.48 6.41
N ALA A 78 19.07 6.65 6.43
CA ALA A 78 19.95 6.14 5.40
C ALA A 78 20.09 4.61 5.50
N SER A 79 20.11 3.95 4.34
CA SER A 79 20.28 2.51 4.23
C SER A 79 21.05 2.14 2.95
N PRO A 80 21.51 0.89 2.81
CA PRO A 80 22.12 0.42 1.56
C PRO A 80 21.21 0.52 0.32
N TYR A 81 19.89 0.63 0.51
CA TYR A 81 18.92 0.74 -0.58
C TYR A 81 18.71 2.18 -1.03
N GLY A 82 18.85 3.14 -0.13
CA GLY A 82 18.41 4.52 -0.30
C GLY A 82 18.04 5.15 1.04
N VAL A 83 17.43 6.32 1.01
CA VAL A 83 16.98 7.04 2.21
C VAL A 83 15.46 7.06 2.27
N PHE A 84 14.90 6.76 3.44
CA PHE A 84 13.46 6.86 3.68
C PHE A 84 13.13 7.79 4.84
N ARG A 85 11.95 8.41 4.79
CA ARG A 85 11.47 9.33 5.83
C ARG A 85 10.74 8.56 6.93
N ALA A 86 11.05 8.89 8.18
CA ALA A 86 10.33 8.43 9.37
C ALA A 86 10.02 9.59 10.32
N TYR A 87 8.97 9.44 11.13
CA TYR A 87 8.54 10.38 12.16
C TYR A 87 8.30 9.61 13.45
N GLU A 88 8.83 10.10 14.58
CA GLU A 88 8.68 9.40 15.85
C GLU A 88 8.47 10.37 17.01
N PHE A 89 7.38 10.18 17.75
CA PHE A 89 6.95 11.08 18.80
C PHE A 89 6.01 10.41 19.81
N GLY A 90 5.70 11.11 20.89
CA GLY A 90 4.98 10.59 22.05
C GLY A 90 5.89 10.21 23.22
N PRO A 91 5.33 9.78 24.37
CA PRO A 91 6.11 9.49 25.58
C PRO A 91 7.15 8.37 25.36
N GLU A 92 8.38 8.55 25.85
CA GLU A 92 9.48 7.58 25.62
C GLU A 92 9.20 6.17 26.17
N HIS A 93 8.46 6.10 27.28
CA HIS A 93 8.04 4.85 27.92
C HIS A 93 6.66 4.37 27.49
N GLY A 94 6.05 5.03 26.49
CA GLY A 94 4.76 4.65 25.95
C GLY A 94 4.78 3.31 25.22
N ARG A 95 3.61 2.68 25.09
CA ARG A 95 3.46 1.49 24.23
C ARG A 95 3.92 1.85 22.81
N LYS A 96 4.91 1.13 22.29
CA LYS A 96 5.51 1.38 20.97
C LYS A 96 4.59 0.89 19.86
N VAL A 97 4.23 1.77 18.94
CA VAL A 97 3.32 1.49 17.83
C VAL A 97 3.93 1.98 16.52
N LEU A 98 4.18 1.06 15.59
CA LEU A 98 4.57 1.36 14.22
C LEU A 98 3.32 1.46 13.34
N LEU A 99 3.19 2.55 12.58
CA LEU A 99 2.09 2.78 11.66
C LEU A 99 2.58 2.67 10.21
N ILE A 100 1.88 1.88 9.39
CA ILE A 100 2.21 1.61 7.99
C ILE A 100 1.03 2.00 7.11
N HIS A 101 1.24 2.98 6.23
CA HIS A 101 0.19 3.56 5.39
C HIS A 101 -0.14 2.70 4.15
N GLY A 102 -1.20 3.11 3.43
CA GLY A 102 -1.69 2.46 2.22
C GLY A 102 -0.82 2.75 0.98
N ILE A 103 -1.27 2.27 -0.18
CA ILE A 103 -0.45 2.31 -1.40
C ILE A 103 -0.28 3.71 -2.01
N SER A 104 -1.32 4.53 -2.00
CA SER A 104 -1.41 5.82 -2.70
C SER A 104 -0.99 7.03 -1.86
N THR A 105 -1.09 6.92 -0.54
CA THR A 105 -0.86 8.03 0.40
C THR A 105 0.54 7.95 1.01
N PRO A 106 1.08 9.06 1.55
CA PRO A 106 2.23 9.02 2.45
C PRO A 106 1.77 8.74 3.89
N CYS A 107 2.71 8.66 4.83
CA CYS A 107 2.45 8.32 6.22
C CYS A 107 1.50 9.29 6.93
N LEU A 108 1.40 10.52 6.41
CA LEU A 108 0.46 11.55 6.82
C LEU A 108 -1.00 11.07 6.88
N SER A 109 -1.39 10.12 6.03
CA SER A 109 -2.73 9.51 6.05
C SER A 109 -3.11 8.87 7.40
N LEU A 110 -2.13 8.48 8.22
CA LEU A 110 -2.35 7.90 9.54
C LEU A 110 -2.10 8.90 10.68
N GLY A 111 -1.96 10.20 10.38
CA GLY A 111 -1.67 11.25 11.36
C GLY A 111 -2.73 11.37 12.46
N GLY A 112 -4.01 11.26 12.09
CA GLY A 112 -5.12 11.27 13.05
C GLY A 112 -5.01 10.14 14.08
N ILE A 113 -4.78 8.91 13.60
CA ILE A 113 -4.59 7.73 14.47
C ILE A 113 -3.33 7.90 15.32
N ALA A 114 -2.21 8.37 14.75
CA ALA A 114 -0.97 8.58 15.48
C ALA A 114 -1.14 9.57 16.63
N ASN A 115 -1.74 10.73 16.39
CA ASN A 115 -1.98 11.74 17.42
C ASN A 115 -2.96 11.24 18.50
N ALA A 116 -4.02 10.55 18.10
CA ALA A 116 -4.96 9.97 19.06
C ALA A 116 -4.29 8.89 19.94
N LEU A 117 -3.42 8.05 19.40
CA LEU A 117 -2.63 7.09 20.20
C LEU A 117 -1.63 7.77 21.14
N VAL A 118 -0.97 8.84 20.70
CA VAL A 118 -0.08 9.64 21.55
C VAL A 118 -0.84 10.25 22.73
N SER A 119 -2.08 10.73 22.50
CA SER A 119 -2.96 11.22 23.57
C SER A 119 -3.31 10.15 24.61
N LYS A 120 -3.20 8.86 24.24
CA LYS A 120 -3.39 7.69 25.10
C LYS A 120 -2.07 7.14 25.66
N GLY A 121 -0.99 7.92 25.58
CA GLY A 121 0.31 7.54 26.15
C GLY A 121 1.14 6.59 25.28
N CYS A 122 0.80 6.39 24.01
CA CYS A 122 1.62 5.57 23.10
C CYS A 122 2.81 6.35 22.53
N ARG A 123 3.90 5.63 22.24
CA ARG A 123 5.02 6.10 21.41
C ARG A 123 4.76 5.63 19.98
N VAL A 124 4.67 6.56 19.04
CA VAL A 124 4.36 6.23 17.65
C VAL A 124 5.57 6.41 16.75
N LEU A 125 5.69 5.54 15.75
CA LEU A 125 6.63 5.63 14.64
C LEU A 125 5.84 5.53 13.33
N LEU A 126 5.98 6.50 12.46
CA LEU A 126 5.46 6.48 11.09
C LEU A 126 6.63 6.45 10.12
N LEU A 127 6.44 5.82 8.97
CA LEU A 127 7.40 5.86 7.87
C LEU A 127 6.68 6.06 6.55
N ASP A 128 7.32 6.78 5.64
CA ASP A 128 6.92 6.78 4.24
C ASP A 128 7.50 5.52 3.56
N LEU A 129 6.64 4.70 2.98
CA LEU A 129 7.04 3.54 2.18
C LEU A 129 7.92 3.98 1.01
N TRP A 130 8.80 3.10 0.53
CA TRP A 130 9.67 3.38 -0.62
C TRP A 130 8.89 3.94 -1.82
N GLY A 131 9.36 5.07 -2.36
CA GLY A 131 8.72 5.82 -3.44
C GLY A 131 7.42 6.52 -3.05
N ARG A 132 7.18 6.77 -1.77
CA ARG A 132 6.07 7.62 -1.29
C ARG A 132 6.65 8.75 -0.45
N GLY A 133 5.91 9.84 -0.40
CA GLY A 133 6.24 11.00 0.40
C GLY A 133 7.66 11.47 0.18
N TYR A 134 8.46 11.46 1.25
CA TYR A 134 9.86 11.87 1.25
C TYR A 134 10.85 10.70 1.24
N SER A 135 10.41 9.49 0.85
CA SER A 135 11.25 8.31 0.73
C SER A 135 11.68 8.04 -0.71
N ASP A 136 12.95 7.72 -0.93
CA ASP A 136 13.46 7.43 -2.27
C ASP A 136 12.70 6.25 -2.91
N SER A 137 12.67 6.16 -4.24
CA SER A 137 12.15 4.98 -4.93
C SER A 137 13.30 4.05 -5.30
N VAL A 138 13.26 2.82 -4.79
CA VAL A 138 14.34 1.84 -4.95
C VAL A 138 14.09 0.94 -6.17
N ASP A 139 15.16 0.56 -6.86
CA ASP A 139 15.09 -0.37 -7.99
C ASP A 139 15.02 -1.84 -7.54
N LEU A 140 14.04 -2.15 -6.68
CA LEU A 140 13.77 -3.49 -6.17
C LEU A 140 12.28 -3.81 -6.25
N PRO A 141 11.91 -5.10 -6.37
CA PRO A 141 10.53 -5.52 -6.18
C PRO A 141 10.01 -5.00 -4.84
N HIS A 142 8.90 -4.26 -4.87
CA HIS A 142 8.26 -3.75 -3.67
C HIS A 142 7.41 -4.86 -3.05
N ASP A 143 8.11 -5.83 -2.46
CA ASP A 143 7.55 -7.04 -1.88
C ASP A 143 7.73 -7.11 -0.36
N ALA A 144 7.27 -8.20 0.25
CA ALA A 144 7.38 -8.45 1.67
C ALA A 144 8.82 -8.36 2.21
N ARG A 145 9.85 -8.71 1.41
CA ARG A 145 11.26 -8.68 1.83
C ARG A 145 11.76 -7.24 1.92
N LEU A 146 11.43 -6.41 0.92
CA LEU A 146 11.81 -5.01 0.92
C LEU A 146 11.13 -4.26 2.07
N TYR A 147 9.82 -4.46 2.25
CA TYR A 147 9.07 -3.78 3.30
C TYR A 147 9.44 -4.27 4.70
N THR A 148 9.69 -5.57 4.88
CA THR A 148 10.27 -6.10 6.11
C THR A 148 11.60 -5.42 6.44
N SER A 149 12.49 -5.29 5.46
CA SER A 149 13.77 -4.62 5.64
C SER A 149 13.56 -3.15 6.06
N GLN A 150 12.59 -2.46 5.45
CA GLN A 150 12.25 -1.09 5.80
C GLN A 150 11.75 -0.97 7.24
N ILE A 151 10.88 -1.88 7.70
CA ILE A 151 10.40 -1.93 9.08
C ILE A 151 11.58 -2.10 10.05
N LEU A 152 12.46 -3.08 9.80
CA LEU A 152 13.62 -3.35 10.65
C LEU A 152 14.55 -2.13 10.72
N LEU A 153 14.86 -1.53 9.57
CA LEU A 153 15.66 -0.30 9.51
C LEU A 153 15.01 0.85 10.28
N ALA A 154 13.69 1.01 10.18
CA ALA A 154 12.95 2.09 10.83
C ALA A 154 13.01 1.96 12.35
N ILE A 155 12.73 0.77 12.89
CA ILE A 155 12.76 0.54 14.35
C ILE A 155 14.19 0.58 14.90
N THR A 156 15.20 0.14 14.13
CA THR A 156 16.61 0.19 14.57
C THR A 156 17.22 1.58 14.45
N SER A 157 16.64 2.46 13.62
CA SER A 157 17.07 3.87 13.52
C SER A 157 16.63 4.74 14.69
N SER A 158 15.70 4.24 15.50
CA SER A 158 15.19 4.97 16.67
C SER A 158 16.28 5.09 17.74
N PRO A 159 16.35 6.23 18.46
CA PRO A 159 17.19 6.32 19.66
C PRO A 159 16.68 5.45 20.82
N LEU A 160 15.43 4.97 20.74
CA LEU A 160 14.82 4.09 21.73
C LEU A 160 14.94 2.62 21.32
N SER A 161 15.01 1.71 22.30
CA SER A 161 15.02 0.27 22.01
C SER A 161 13.60 -0.24 21.73
N TRP A 162 13.32 -0.60 20.47
CA TRP A 162 12.00 -1.10 20.04
C TRP A 162 11.78 -2.60 20.24
N THR A 163 12.85 -3.39 20.40
CA THR A 163 12.79 -4.85 20.36
C THR A 163 12.67 -5.57 21.71
N PRO A 164 13.16 -5.08 22.86
CA PRO A 164 13.18 -5.87 24.10
C PRO A 164 11.80 -6.35 24.60
N GLU A 165 10.78 -5.51 24.47
CA GLU A 165 9.38 -5.83 24.84
C GLU A 165 8.49 -6.11 23.63
N GLY A 166 9.08 -6.14 22.44
CA GLY A 166 8.36 -6.04 21.17
C GLY A 166 7.66 -4.70 20.98
N PHE A 167 6.97 -4.57 19.85
CA PHE A 167 6.19 -3.38 19.49
C PHE A 167 4.88 -3.79 18.82
N SER A 168 3.91 -2.87 18.78
CA SER A 168 2.65 -3.08 18.06
C SER A 168 2.74 -2.52 16.64
N ILE A 169 1.99 -3.09 15.71
CA ILE A 169 1.92 -2.61 14.33
C ILE A 169 0.47 -2.32 13.97
N ILE A 170 0.24 -1.15 13.37
CA ILE A 170 -1.04 -0.77 12.75
C ILE A 170 -0.78 -0.59 11.27
N GLY A 171 -1.42 -1.41 10.44
CA GLY A 171 -1.30 -1.34 8.99
C GLY A 171 -2.63 -1.02 8.32
N TYR A 172 -2.63 -0.03 7.42
CA TYR A 172 -3.80 0.34 6.61
C TYR A 172 -3.65 -0.13 5.17
N SER A 173 -4.66 -0.79 4.62
CA SER A 173 -4.71 -1.19 3.20
C SER A 173 -3.49 -2.05 2.81
N LEU A 174 -2.66 -1.59 1.87
CA LEU A 174 -1.36 -2.20 1.57
C LEU A 174 -0.49 -2.38 2.84
N GLY A 175 -0.45 -1.36 3.70
CA GLY A 175 0.25 -1.40 4.97
C GLY A 175 -0.26 -2.50 5.92
N GLY A 176 -1.53 -2.87 5.82
CA GLY A 176 -2.11 -4.01 6.53
C GLY A 176 -1.52 -5.35 6.06
N GLY A 177 -1.41 -5.54 4.74
CA GLY A 177 -0.75 -6.72 4.16
C GLY A 177 0.73 -6.80 4.54
N ILE A 178 1.44 -5.66 4.49
CA ILE A 178 2.84 -5.55 4.94
C ILE A 178 2.97 -5.91 6.42
N ALA A 179 2.10 -5.38 7.28
CA ALA A 179 2.10 -5.66 8.71
C ALA A 179 1.85 -7.14 9.00
N ALA A 180 0.91 -7.77 8.28
CA ALA A 180 0.62 -9.19 8.37
C ALA A 180 1.81 -10.07 7.95
N ASP A 181 2.49 -9.73 6.84
CA ASP A 181 3.68 -10.46 6.38
C ASP A 181 4.84 -10.36 7.37
N PHE A 182 5.05 -9.16 7.94
CA PHE A 182 6.07 -8.94 8.96
C PHE A 182 5.76 -9.73 10.23
N ALA A 183 4.54 -9.62 10.76
CA ALA A 183 4.13 -10.31 11.98
C ALA A 183 4.14 -11.84 11.82
N SER A 184 3.85 -12.35 10.61
CA SER A 184 3.95 -13.77 10.30
C SER A 184 5.39 -14.28 10.31
N SER A 185 6.35 -13.42 9.94
CA SER A 185 7.78 -13.74 9.85
C SER A 185 8.53 -13.50 11.17
N PHE A 186 8.10 -12.51 11.95
CA PHE A 186 8.73 -12.09 13.21
C PHE A 186 7.71 -12.02 14.37
N PRO A 187 6.97 -13.11 14.67
CA PRO A 187 5.92 -13.08 15.69
C PRO A 187 6.46 -12.74 17.09
N GLY A 188 7.74 -13.02 17.38
CA GLY A 188 8.37 -12.67 18.65
C GLY A 188 8.69 -11.18 18.83
N LEU A 189 8.67 -10.38 17.76
CA LEU A 189 8.87 -8.93 17.82
C LEU A 189 7.54 -8.15 17.88
N VAL A 190 6.43 -8.80 17.52
CA VAL A 190 5.12 -8.16 17.40
C VAL A 190 4.29 -8.45 18.64
N LYS A 191 4.11 -7.42 19.48
CA LYS A 191 3.30 -7.47 20.69
C LYS A 191 1.81 -7.42 20.39
N GLY A 192 1.40 -6.58 19.44
CA GLY A 192 0.01 -6.44 19.00
C GLY A 192 -0.08 -6.09 17.51
N LEU A 193 -1.11 -6.57 16.83
CA LEU A 193 -1.32 -6.36 15.40
C LEU A 193 -2.73 -5.83 15.14
N VAL A 194 -2.82 -4.68 14.47
CA VAL A 194 -4.07 -4.07 14.03
C VAL A 194 -4.04 -3.91 12.52
N LEU A 195 -5.06 -4.44 11.85
CA LEU A 195 -5.20 -4.44 10.40
C LEU A 195 -6.45 -3.66 10.01
N LEU A 196 -6.26 -2.52 9.34
CA LEU A 196 -7.33 -1.61 8.93
C LEU A 196 -7.55 -1.74 7.42
N ALA A 197 -8.72 -2.23 7.00
CA ALA A 197 -9.03 -2.60 5.61
C ALA A 197 -7.84 -3.30 4.90
N PRO A 198 -7.24 -4.35 5.50
CA PRO A 198 -5.97 -4.89 5.01
C PRO A 198 -6.10 -5.56 3.63
N SER A 199 -5.07 -5.35 2.82
CA SER A 199 -4.79 -6.22 1.67
C SER A 199 -4.27 -7.59 2.13
N GLY A 200 -4.15 -8.55 1.21
CA GLY A 200 -3.59 -9.89 1.47
C GLY A 200 -4.62 -10.99 1.66
N LEU A 201 -5.90 -10.63 1.85
CA LEU A 201 -7.04 -11.55 1.80
C LEU A 201 -8.08 -11.16 0.71
N VAL A 202 -7.69 -10.33 -0.26
CA VAL A 202 -8.61 -9.88 -1.32
C VAL A 202 -8.77 -11.00 -2.36
N ARG A 203 -10.02 -11.44 -2.57
CA ARG A 203 -10.31 -12.53 -3.51
C ARG A 203 -10.11 -12.09 -4.96
N THR A 204 -9.44 -12.94 -5.74
CA THR A 204 -9.09 -12.65 -7.14
C THR A 204 -10.29 -12.52 -8.09
N LYS A 205 -11.50 -12.87 -7.64
CA LYS A 205 -12.76 -12.69 -8.40
C LYS A 205 -13.21 -11.22 -8.45
N HIS A 206 -12.73 -10.39 -7.52
CA HIS A 206 -13.00 -8.95 -7.51
C HIS A 206 -12.12 -8.18 -8.49
N PHE A 207 -10.99 -8.77 -8.89
CA PHE A 207 -10.19 -8.27 -9.99
C PHE A 207 -10.82 -8.74 -11.32
N GLY A 208 -11.29 -7.78 -12.12
CA GLY A 208 -11.69 -8.03 -13.51
C GLY A 208 -10.54 -8.64 -14.33
N TRP A 209 -10.83 -9.14 -15.53
CA TRP A 209 -9.77 -9.71 -16.39
C TRP A 209 -8.69 -8.67 -16.74
N GLN A 210 -9.06 -7.39 -16.80
CA GLN A 210 -8.17 -6.25 -16.98
C GLN A 210 -7.29 -6.04 -15.74
N GLY A 211 -7.88 -6.12 -14.55
CA GLY A 211 -7.16 -6.10 -13.27
C GLY A 211 -6.07 -7.16 -13.22
N ARG A 212 -6.46 -8.41 -13.52
CA ARG A 212 -5.52 -9.55 -13.63
C ARG A 212 -4.40 -9.30 -14.64
N LEU A 213 -4.66 -8.55 -15.71
CA LEU A 213 -3.62 -8.17 -16.67
C LEU A 213 -2.58 -7.21 -16.05
N LEU A 214 -3.00 -6.27 -15.18
CA LEU A 214 -2.11 -5.37 -14.44
C LEU A 214 -1.15 -6.16 -13.52
N TYR A 215 -1.67 -7.19 -12.85
CA TYR A 215 -0.90 -8.09 -11.98
C TYR A 215 -0.03 -9.11 -12.73
N SER A 216 -0.42 -9.51 -13.96
CA SER A 216 0.21 -10.62 -14.70
C SER A 216 1.67 -10.41 -15.13
N GLY A 217 2.20 -9.18 -15.06
CA GLY A 217 3.53 -8.84 -15.58
C GLY A 217 3.67 -8.95 -17.10
N LEU A 218 2.55 -9.14 -17.83
CA LEU A 218 2.53 -9.20 -19.29
C LEU A 218 2.68 -7.82 -19.93
N LEU A 219 2.17 -6.77 -19.28
CA LEU A 219 2.33 -5.38 -19.75
C LEU A 219 3.74 -4.86 -19.43
N PRO A 220 4.44 -4.21 -20.39
CA PRO A 220 5.68 -3.49 -20.11
C PRO A 220 5.50 -2.48 -18.97
N ALA A 221 6.48 -2.37 -18.08
CA ALA A 221 6.40 -1.51 -16.90
C ALA A 221 6.16 -0.03 -17.28
N SER A 222 6.85 0.48 -18.30
CA SER A 222 6.71 1.85 -18.80
C SER A 222 5.28 2.18 -19.29
N LEU A 223 4.63 1.22 -19.97
CA LEU A 223 3.25 1.39 -20.43
C LEU A 223 2.28 1.42 -19.24
N LEU A 224 2.47 0.51 -18.28
CA LEU A 224 1.64 0.48 -17.07
C LEU A 224 1.82 1.75 -16.23
N GLU A 225 3.06 2.22 -16.07
CA GLU A 225 3.35 3.49 -15.41
C GLU A 225 2.68 4.67 -16.11
N ALA A 226 2.69 4.74 -17.44
CA ALA A 226 2.00 5.79 -18.18
C ALA A 226 0.47 5.76 -17.94
N LEU A 227 -0.14 4.57 -17.94
CA LEU A 227 -1.58 4.40 -17.67
C LEU A 227 -1.94 4.81 -16.23
N VAL A 228 -1.16 4.35 -15.25
CA VAL A 228 -1.36 4.68 -13.83
C VAL A 228 -1.14 6.17 -13.58
N ARG A 229 -0.12 6.79 -14.17
CA ARG A 229 0.16 8.23 -14.06
C ARG A 229 -1.01 9.07 -14.58
N ARG A 230 -1.56 8.72 -15.75
CA ARG A 230 -2.74 9.41 -16.31
C ARG A 230 -3.95 9.31 -15.37
N ARG A 231 -4.10 8.19 -14.67
CA ARG A 231 -5.24 7.95 -13.78
C ARG A 231 -5.13 8.68 -12.46
N LEU A 232 -3.99 8.56 -11.79
CA LEU A 232 -3.74 9.26 -10.53
C LEU A 232 -3.86 10.78 -10.71
N GLY A 233 -3.44 11.32 -11.85
CA GLY A 233 -3.52 12.77 -12.12
C GLY A 233 -4.85 13.26 -12.69
N GLY A 234 -5.75 12.35 -13.04
CA GLY A 234 -7.05 12.65 -13.67
C GLY A 234 -8.19 12.91 -12.66
N ALA A 235 -7.97 12.68 -11.37
CA ALA A 235 -8.97 12.89 -10.32
C ALA A 235 -9.30 14.38 -10.08
N SER A 236 -8.48 15.31 -10.60
CA SER A 236 -8.62 16.76 -10.36
C SER A 236 -9.23 17.55 -11.55
N SER A 237 -9.64 16.89 -12.64
CA SER A 237 -10.22 17.59 -13.81
C SER A 237 -11.61 17.09 -14.18
N ASN A 238 -12.56 18.02 -14.16
CA ASN A 238 -13.99 17.90 -14.46
C ASN A 238 -14.41 16.74 -15.39
N ALA A 239 -15.48 16.07 -14.95
CA ALA A 239 -16.33 15.17 -15.71
C ALA A 239 -16.57 15.69 -17.15
N SER A 240 -15.80 15.12 -18.09
CA SER A 240 -16.03 15.27 -19.51
C SER A 240 -16.13 13.87 -20.08
N SER A 241 -17.26 13.59 -20.71
CA SER A 241 -17.70 12.33 -21.34
C SER A 241 -16.79 11.82 -22.46
N VAL A 242 -15.52 11.54 -22.17
CA VAL A 242 -14.63 10.80 -23.06
C VAL A 242 -14.86 9.31 -22.79
N LYS A 243 -15.11 8.52 -23.85
CA LYS A 243 -15.18 7.06 -23.78
C LYS A 243 -13.93 6.54 -23.06
N GLN A 244 -14.14 6.10 -21.83
CA GLN A 244 -13.08 5.60 -20.96
C GLN A 244 -12.70 4.19 -21.42
N ASP A 245 -11.43 3.93 -21.75
CA ASP A 245 -10.98 2.58 -22.10
C ASP A 245 -11.19 1.63 -20.90
N ASP A 246 -11.72 0.44 -21.15
CA ASP A 246 -12.08 -0.54 -20.10
C ASP A 246 -10.90 -0.90 -19.19
N LEU A 247 -9.67 -0.91 -19.73
CA LEU A 247 -8.45 -1.15 -18.96
C LEU A 247 -8.20 -0.04 -17.94
N GLU A 248 -8.50 1.20 -18.30
CA GLU A 248 -8.27 2.33 -17.44
C GLU A 248 -9.32 2.47 -16.33
N LYS A 249 -10.54 2.00 -16.59
CA LYS A 249 -11.58 1.87 -15.58
C LYS A 249 -11.23 0.82 -14.53
N ALA A 250 -10.64 -0.31 -14.94
CA ALA A 250 -10.14 -1.32 -14.01
C ALA A 250 -8.99 -0.78 -13.13
N VAL A 251 -8.06 0.00 -13.69
CA VAL A 251 -7.05 0.72 -12.90
C VAL A 251 -7.73 1.65 -11.88
N GLN A 252 -8.79 2.37 -12.25
CA GLN A 252 -9.49 3.28 -11.33
C GLN A 252 -10.15 2.56 -10.15
N GLU A 253 -10.89 1.48 -10.42
CA GLU A 253 -11.56 0.67 -9.39
C GLU A 253 -10.54 0.04 -8.42
N GLU A 254 -9.36 -0.33 -8.92
CA GLU A 254 -8.28 -0.93 -8.12
C GLU A 254 -7.39 0.08 -7.38
N VAL A 255 -7.16 1.27 -7.94
CA VAL A 255 -6.21 2.26 -7.40
C VAL A 255 -6.88 3.21 -6.39
N MET A 256 -8.16 3.54 -6.58
CA MET A 256 -8.84 4.57 -5.80
C MET A 256 -10.07 4.05 -5.02
N GLY A 257 -10.51 2.81 -5.27
CA GLY A 257 -11.87 2.40 -4.95
C GLY A 257 -12.88 3.33 -5.65
N ASN A 258 -14.18 3.18 -5.40
CA ASN A 258 -15.12 4.26 -5.74
C ASN A 258 -14.81 5.45 -4.82
N SER A 259 -13.87 6.31 -5.24
CA SER A 259 -13.57 7.58 -4.59
C SER A 259 -14.83 8.42 -4.57
N SER A 260 -15.58 8.33 -3.48
CA SER A 260 -16.62 9.29 -3.16
C SER A 260 -15.92 10.64 -2.97
N GLN A 261 -16.58 11.74 -3.32
CA GLN A 261 -16.06 13.10 -3.15
C GLN A 261 -15.53 13.39 -1.72
N GLY A 262 -15.86 12.56 -0.73
CA GLY A 262 -15.34 12.62 0.63
C GLY A 262 -13.86 12.23 0.80
N PHE A 263 -13.33 11.26 0.03
CA PHE A 263 -11.96 10.74 0.23
C PHE A 263 -10.90 11.81 0.01
N ASP A 264 -10.95 12.48 -1.14
CA ASP A 264 -9.95 13.48 -1.53
C ASP A 264 -9.98 14.73 -0.64
N SER A 265 -11.16 15.04 -0.08
CA SER A 265 -11.39 16.17 0.84
C SER A 265 -11.10 15.86 2.30
N THR A 266 -10.80 14.61 2.65
CA THR A 266 -10.61 14.21 4.07
C THR A 266 -9.38 14.91 4.65
N PHE A 267 -9.58 15.64 5.74
CA PHE A 267 -8.52 16.36 6.44
C PHE A 267 -7.56 15.39 7.12
N LEU A 268 -6.27 15.49 6.79
CA LEU A 268 -5.22 14.64 7.38
C LEU A 268 -4.66 15.20 8.69
N ASN A 269 -4.89 16.49 8.95
CA ASN A 269 -4.44 17.16 10.15
C ASN A 269 -5.50 18.16 10.62
N LYS A 270 -6.00 17.98 11.84
CA LYS A 270 -7.00 18.88 12.47
C LYS A 270 -6.46 20.31 12.62
N ASP A 271 -5.15 20.46 12.80
CA ASP A 271 -4.47 21.75 12.96
C ASP A 271 -4.05 22.38 11.62
N ARG A 272 -4.13 21.63 10.52
CA ARG A 272 -3.79 22.09 9.16
C ARG A 272 -4.86 21.62 8.16
N PRO A 273 -6.04 22.25 8.12
CA PRO A 273 -7.14 21.83 7.25
C PRO A 273 -6.83 21.94 5.74
N GLY A 274 -5.75 22.64 5.34
CA GLY A 274 -5.27 22.63 3.95
C GLY A 274 -4.59 21.33 3.51
N VAL A 275 -4.30 20.41 4.45
CA VAL A 275 -3.60 19.15 4.18
C VAL A 275 -4.63 18.03 4.03
N THR A 276 -4.90 17.61 2.80
CA THR A 276 -5.87 16.55 2.47
C THR A 276 -5.21 15.34 1.80
N VAL A 277 -5.92 14.21 1.76
CA VAL A 277 -5.50 12.99 1.04
C VAL A 277 -5.26 13.27 -0.44
N GLY A 278 -6.20 13.95 -1.09
CA GLY A 278 -6.09 14.32 -2.50
C GLY A 278 -4.88 15.22 -2.73
N GLY A 279 -4.72 16.27 -1.92
CA GLY A 279 -3.61 17.23 -2.05
C GLY A 279 -2.23 16.58 -1.86
N ALA A 280 -2.08 15.69 -0.89
CA ALA A 280 -0.81 14.97 -0.69
C ALA A 280 -0.52 13.97 -1.82
N THR A 281 -1.54 13.35 -2.39
CA THR A 281 -1.40 12.40 -3.52
C THR A 281 -1.04 13.14 -4.81
N ASP A 282 -1.75 14.21 -5.13
CA ASP A 282 -1.48 15.08 -6.29
C ASP A 282 -0.08 15.67 -6.21
N TRP A 283 0.32 16.14 -5.03
CA TRP A 283 1.65 16.68 -4.82
C TRP A 283 2.74 15.63 -5.06
N GLN A 284 2.59 14.40 -4.56
CA GLN A 284 3.54 13.32 -4.83
C GLN A 284 3.60 12.98 -6.33
N LEU A 285 2.45 12.95 -7.02
CA LEU A 285 2.42 12.65 -8.45
C LEU A 285 3.19 13.70 -9.27
N ALA A 286 3.11 14.97 -8.86
CA ALA A 286 3.81 16.06 -9.52
C ALA A 286 5.30 16.12 -9.17
N ASN A 287 5.68 15.82 -7.92
CA ASN A 287 7.01 16.12 -7.38
C ASN A 287 7.89 14.91 -7.13
N HIS A 288 7.32 13.70 -7.08
CA HIS A 288 8.05 12.47 -6.81
C HIS A 288 8.13 11.60 -8.07
N GLU A 289 9.26 11.68 -8.78
CA GLU A 289 9.48 10.94 -10.03
C GLU A 289 9.25 9.42 -9.89
N GLY A 290 9.73 8.85 -8.77
CA GLY A 290 9.60 7.44 -8.45
C GLY A 290 8.22 6.96 -7.96
N PHE A 291 7.26 7.85 -7.72
CA PHE A 291 5.98 7.49 -7.09
C PHE A 291 5.20 6.45 -7.90
N VAL A 292 4.95 6.74 -9.18
CA VAL A 292 4.19 5.85 -10.07
C VAL A 292 4.89 4.50 -10.25
N ARG A 293 6.22 4.52 -10.38
CA ARG A 293 7.03 3.32 -10.52
C ARG A 293 6.93 2.42 -9.28
N SER A 294 7.09 3.00 -8.10
CA SER A 294 6.96 2.29 -6.83
C SER A 294 5.53 1.81 -6.57
N PHE A 295 4.53 2.60 -6.96
CA PHE A 295 3.12 2.20 -6.93
C PHE A 295 2.89 0.94 -7.76
N VAL A 296 3.29 0.95 -9.03
CA VAL A 296 3.16 -0.18 -9.95
C VAL A 296 3.92 -1.41 -9.45
N SER A 297 5.14 -1.22 -8.92
CA SER A 297 5.91 -2.31 -8.31
C SER A 297 5.17 -2.93 -7.13
N SER A 298 4.52 -2.11 -6.29
CA SER A 298 3.76 -2.59 -5.13
C SER A 298 2.53 -3.38 -5.55
N ILE A 299 1.79 -2.91 -6.56
CA ILE A 299 0.66 -3.66 -7.15
C ILE A 299 1.11 -5.06 -7.61
N ARG A 300 2.28 -5.15 -8.25
CA ARG A 300 2.77 -6.41 -8.83
C ARG A 300 3.35 -7.39 -7.83
N PHE A 301 4.05 -6.89 -6.80
CA PHE A 301 4.93 -7.73 -5.98
C PHE A 301 4.53 -7.78 -4.50
N ALA A 302 3.70 -6.85 -4.01
CA ALA A 302 3.25 -6.90 -2.64
C ALA A 302 2.13 -7.92 -2.44
N SER A 303 1.91 -8.31 -1.18
CA SER A 303 0.88 -9.28 -0.79
C SER A 303 -0.52 -8.66 -0.81
N ILE A 304 -1.05 -8.39 -2.00
CA ILE A 304 -2.40 -7.84 -2.18
C ILE A 304 -3.45 -8.95 -2.28
N GLU A 305 -3.18 -9.95 -3.10
CA GLU A 305 -4.11 -11.05 -3.37
C GLU A 305 -4.19 -12.05 -2.22
N TYR A 306 -5.38 -12.66 -2.06
CA TYR A 306 -5.59 -13.80 -1.16
C TYR A 306 -4.70 -14.98 -1.57
N VAL A 307 -3.80 -15.36 -0.66
CA VAL A 307 -2.99 -16.57 -0.77
C VAL A 307 -3.22 -17.42 0.47
N GLN A 308 -3.86 -18.58 0.27
CA GLN A 308 -4.21 -19.49 1.35
C GLN A 308 -2.98 -19.88 2.19
N GLY A 309 -3.14 -19.88 3.51
CA GLY A 309 -2.11 -20.22 4.49
C GLY A 309 -1.15 -19.08 4.83
N ARG A 310 -1.18 -17.94 4.12
CA ARG A 310 -0.25 -16.82 4.35
C ARG A 310 -0.41 -16.24 5.76
N TRP A 311 -1.63 -16.16 6.26
CA TRP A 311 -1.94 -15.57 7.56
C TRP A 311 -1.98 -16.58 8.71
N ARG A 312 -1.75 -17.87 8.44
CA ARG A 312 -1.77 -18.93 9.46
C ARG A 312 -0.81 -18.68 10.62
N ASN A 313 0.35 -18.09 10.35
CA ASN A 313 1.32 -17.81 11.39
C ASN A 313 0.90 -16.67 12.32
N LEU A 314 -0.07 -15.82 11.92
CA LEU A 314 -0.60 -14.78 12.80
C LEU A 314 -1.31 -15.36 14.02
N GLY A 315 -1.85 -16.58 13.93
CA GLY A 315 -2.45 -17.28 15.07
C GLY A 315 -1.45 -17.61 16.19
N ARG A 316 -0.14 -17.49 15.93
CA ARG A 316 0.94 -17.68 16.92
C ARG A 316 1.22 -16.42 17.75
N LEU A 317 0.65 -15.28 17.40
CA LEU A 317 0.79 -14.06 18.19
C LEU A 317 0.17 -14.27 19.59
N SER A 318 0.78 -13.61 20.57
CA SER A 318 0.36 -13.65 21.97
C SER A 318 -0.97 -12.92 22.16
N GLU A 319 -1.07 -11.70 21.65
CA GLU A 319 -2.31 -10.93 21.58
C GLU A 319 -3.15 -11.36 20.36
N LYS A 320 -4.47 -11.11 20.44
CA LYS A 320 -5.37 -11.30 19.28
C LYS A 320 -5.04 -10.29 18.18
N VAL A 321 -5.25 -10.69 16.93
CA VAL A 321 -5.19 -9.78 15.79
C VAL A 321 -6.48 -8.98 15.74
N ILE A 322 -6.37 -7.66 15.78
CA ILE A 322 -7.51 -6.74 15.62
C ILE A 322 -7.66 -6.46 14.13
N ILE A 323 -8.84 -6.69 13.58
CA ILE A 323 -9.13 -6.44 12.16
C ILE A 323 -10.35 -5.54 12.07
N MET A 324 -10.23 -4.46 11.31
CA MET A 324 -11.32 -3.50 11.09
C MET A 324 -11.58 -3.32 9.59
N ALA A 325 -12.85 -3.25 9.21
CA ALA A 325 -13.27 -2.96 7.83
C ALA A 325 -14.38 -1.90 7.81
N GLY A 326 -14.46 -1.16 6.71
CA GLY A 326 -15.59 -0.26 6.45
C GLY A 326 -16.84 -1.02 6.06
N ASP A 327 -18.02 -0.57 6.50
CA ASP A 327 -19.32 -1.16 6.12
C ASP A 327 -19.68 -0.96 4.64
N THR A 328 -19.11 0.06 4.02
CA THR A 328 -19.37 0.47 2.63
C THR A 328 -18.11 0.41 1.76
N ASP A 329 -17.05 -0.24 2.25
CA ASP A 329 -15.79 -0.41 1.52
C ASP A 329 -15.99 -1.26 0.26
N PRO A 330 -15.80 -0.71 -0.95
CA PRO A 330 -16.01 -1.43 -2.20
C PRO A 330 -14.82 -2.32 -2.58
N ILE A 331 -13.67 -2.15 -1.92
CA ILE A 331 -12.41 -2.87 -2.20
C ILE A 331 -12.29 -4.06 -1.24
N ILE A 332 -12.45 -3.80 0.05
CA ILE A 332 -12.28 -4.80 1.12
C ILE A 332 -13.65 -5.14 1.70
N ILE A 333 -14.27 -6.19 1.17
CA ILE A 333 -15.60 -6.60 1.59
C ILE A 333 -15.55 -7.18 3.00
N ALA A 334 -16.16 -6.49 3.96
CA ALA A 334 -16.09 -6.80 5.39
C ALA A 334 -16.48 -8.26 5.72
N ASP A 335 -17.57 -8.76 5.14
CA ASP A 335 -18.04 -10.13 5.37
C ASP A 335 -17.04 -11.20 4.88
N GLU A 336 -16.42 -10.95 3.72
CA GLU A 336 -15.42 -11.86 3.18
C GLU A 336 -14.14 -11.81 4.02
N LEU A 337 -13.67 -10.62 4.37
CA LEU A 337 -12.50 -10.44 5.22
C LEU A 337 -12.71 -11.09 6.60
N HIS A 338 -13.87 -10.93 7.21
CA HIS A 338 -14.20 -11.51 8.51
C HIS A 338 -14.16 -13.04 8.46
N LYS A 339 -14.77 -13.63 7.43
CA LYS A 339 -14.74 -15.09 7.24
C LYS A 339 -13.31 -15.59 7.00
N ASP A 340 -12.63 -15.02 6.01
CA ASP A 340 -11.34 -15.51 5.53
C ASP A 340 -10.26 -15.32 6.60
N SER A 341 -10.30 -14.22 7.37
CA SER A 341 -9.37 -14.01 8.50
C SER A 341 -9.55 -15.02 9.63
N LYS A 342 -10.78 -15.40 9.98
CA LYS A 342 -11.03 -16.44 11.00
C LYS A 342 -10.58 -17.82 10.54
N GLU A 343 -10.77 -18.15 9.26
CA GLU A 343 -10.33 -19.42 8.68
C GLU A 343 -8.80 -19.52 8.61
N GLU A 344 -8.12 -18.41 8.28
CA GLU A 344 -6.67 -18.37 8.16
C GLU A 344 -5.94 -18.29 9.51
N ILE A 345 -6.36 -17.38 10.39
CA ILE A 345 -5.65 -17.07 11.65
C ILE A 345 -6.11 -17.99 12.80
N GLY A 346 -7.38 -18.40 12.78
CA GLY A 346 -8.07 -19.06 13.90
C GLY A 346 -9.08 -18.12 14.56
N ALA A 347 -10.32 -18.59 14.74
CA ALA A 347 -11.43 -17.75 15.17
C ALA A 347 -11.28 -17.15 16.58
N ASP A 348 -10.56 -17.83 17.47
CA ASP A 348 -10.24 -17.36 18.83
C ASP A 348 -9.13 -16.30 18.85
N LYS A 349 -8.36 -16.20 17.76
CA LYS A 349 -7.22 -15.30 17.59
C LYS A 349 -7.56 -13.99 16.87
N VAL A 350 -8.81 -13.82 16.42
CA VAL A 350 -9.25 -12.63 15.68
C VAL A 350 -10.30 -11.86 16.49
N GLU A 351 -10.08 -10.56 16.64
CA GLU A 351 -11.08 -9.59 17.08
C GLU A 351 -11.48 -8.73 15.88
N PHE A 352 -12.70 -8.91 15.36
CA PHE A 352 -13.16 -8.25 14.14
C PHE A 352 -14.16 -7.13 14.44
N LYS A 353 -14.01 -5.97 13.80
CA LYS A 353 -14.93 -4.83 13.90
C LYS A 353 -15.28 -4.25 12.53
N VAL A 354 -16.52 -3.82 12.41
CA VAL A 354 -16.98 -3.03 11.27
C VAL A 354 -17.15 -1.60 11.74
N ILE A 355 -16.54 -0.66 11.02
CA ILE A 355 -16.61 0.77 11.28
C ILE A 355 -17.44 1.40 10.16
N GLY A 356 -18.22 2.43 10.47
CA GLY A 356 -19.00 3.13 9.45
C GLY A 356 -18.09 3.87 8.46
N GLY A 357 -18.29 3.68 7.16
CA GLY A 357 -17.53 4.34 6.09
C GLY A 357 -16.96 3.38 5.05
N GLY A 358 -16.34 3.96 4.02
CA GLY A 358 -15.71 3.21 2.94
C GLY A 358 -14.29 2.77 3.30
N HIS A 359 -13.45 2.58 2.27
CA HIS A 359 -12.04 2.21 2.45
C HIS A 359 -11.26 3.23 3.29
N GLU A 360 -11.73 4.48 3.28
CA GLU A 360 -11.13 5.63 3.95
C GLU A 360 -11.41 5.76 5.45
N PHE A 361 -12.21 4.87 6.05
CA PHE A 361 -12.60 4.99 7.45
C PHE A 361 -11.42 5.23 8.43
N PRO A 362 -10.19 4.69 8.22
CA PRO A 362 -9.07 4.96 9.13
C PRO A 362 -8.62 6.42 9.13
N ILE A 363 -8.85 7.11 8.01
CA ILE A 363 -8.48 8.50 7.79
C ILE A 363 -9.64 9.41 8.21
N ALA A 364 -10.87 9.05 7.82
CA ALA A 364 -12.06 9.84 8.10
C ALA A 364 -12.53 9.75 9.56
N ARG A 365 -12.24 8.63 10.25
CA ARG A 365 -12.71 8.35 11.61
C ARG A 365 -11.60 7.84 12.54
N PRO A 366 -10.49 8.59 12.68
CA PRO A 366 -9.34 8.13 13.45
C PRO A 366 -9.66 7.93 14.93
N ASP A 367 -10.54 8.75 15.51
CA ASP A 367 -10.91 8.68 16.92
C ASP A 367 -11.70 7.38 17.22
N GLU A 368 -12.68 7.03 16.39
CA GLU A 368 -13.47 5.79 16.50
C GLU A 368 -12.58 4.53 16.38
N VAL A 369 -11.62 4.56 15.45
CA VAL A 369 -10.63 3.48 15.29
C VAL A 369 -9.76 3.34 16.53
N VAL A 370 -9.25 4.45 17.06
CA VAL A 370 -8.38 4.41 18.25
C VAL A 370 -9.15 4.01 19.50
N GLU A 371 -10.41 4.40 19.65
CA GLU A 371 -11.27 3.96 20.76
C GLU A 371 -11.40 2.43 20.79
N GLU A 372 -11.63 1.79 19.64
CA GLU A 372 -11.67 0.32 19.58
C GLU A 372 -10.31 -0.32 19.88
N ILE A 373 -9.21 0.23 19.37
CA ILE A 373 -7.85 -0.25 19.66
C ILE A 373 -7.57 -0.17 21.17
N VAL A 374 -7.83 0.98 21.78
CA VAL A 374 -7.63 1.24 23.21
C VAL A 374 -8.47 0.30 24.07
N ARG A 375 -9.74 0.11 23.70
CA ARG A 375 -10.66 -0.82 24.38
C ARG A 375 -10.12 -2.24 24.38
N ILE A 376 -9.53 -2.70 23.27
CA ILE A 376 -9.03 -4.07 23.12
C ILE A 376 -7.65 -4.23 23.79
N TRP A 377 -6.77 -3.23 23.68
CA TRP A 377 -5.46 -3.25 24.34
C TRP A 377 -5.51 -2.95 25.84
N GLY A 378 -6.61 -2.39 26.34
CA GLY A 378 -6.79 -2.07 27.76
C GLY A 378 -5.84 -0.99 28.26
N ILE A 379 -5.59 0.03 27.43
CA ILE A 379 -4.67 1.14 27.74
C ILE A 379 -5.38 2.46 28.05
#